data_AF-A0A964Q311-F1
#
_entry.id   AF-A0A964Q311-F1
#
_cell.length_a   1.000
_cell.length_b   1.000
_cell.length_c   1.000
_cell.angle_alpha   90.00
_cell.angle_beta   90.00
_cell.angle_gamma   90.00
#
_symmetry.space_group_name_H-M   'P 1'
#
loop_
_entity.id
_entity.type
_entity.pdbx_description
1 polymer ?
#
loop_
_entity_poly.entity_id
_entity_poly.type
_entity_poly.pdbx_seq_one_letter_code
_entity_poly.pdbx_strand_id
1 'polypeptide(L)'
;MSRSFIQLWTRKEFEFHRENGEGNLLHAASNQFSKRGMCPGDKVFIASCFLGRLRLLGVIQIWKGPLSPGEAAELTGKPVKDLSWAADHILAHPQQAQGKRFDLQVPEQALEEFRFATGEAPKFMNNHGGPDPQTFRGVRELSEKTAQALERLLHNKMQVKEPEKRRALSIRQPYAERILLGEKKIEYRSWPTVIRERVYIYAAKTAGLLPGHPDDLDPLSLPRGVLVGSVEIVDCQKGKEWFEWQLAKPARLSPPLRFRAFPQAGFFYPFGRPGQD
;
A
#
# COMPACT_ATOMS: atom_id res chain seq x y z
N MET A 1 -19.08 15.39 22.17
CA MET A 1 -18.17 14.40 21.55
C MET A 1 -17.77 14.91 20.18
N SER A 2 -16.51 14.78 19.78
CA SER A 2 -16.05 15.15 18.43
C SER A 2 -16.68 14.23 17.39
N ARG A 3 -17.25 14.79 16.31
CA ARG A 3 -17.79 14.00 15.20
C ARG A 3 -16.67 13.66 14.22
N SER A 4 -16.94 12.66 13.40
CA SER A 4 -15.98 12.14 12.42
C SER A 4 -16.62 12.08 11.05
N PHE A 5 -15.89 12.54 10.04
CA PHE A 5 -16.36 12.63 8.67
C PHE A 5 -15.33 12.02 7.72
N ILE A 6 -15.78 11.59 6.53
CA ILE A 6 -14.91 11.18 5.43
C ILE A 6 -15.12 12.13 4.24
N GLN A 7 -14.02 12.50 3.60
CA GLN A 7 -14.00 13.22 2.32
C GLN A 7 -13.18 12.42 1.31
N LEU A 8 -13.70 12.30 0.09
CA LEU A 8 -12.92 11.77 -1.03
C LEU A 8 -12.11 12.86 -1.73
N TRP A 9 -10.84 12.56 -1.96
CA TRP A 9 -10.02 13.16 -2.99
C TRP A 9 -10.13 12.35 -4.28
N THR A 10 -10.09 13.06 -5.40
CA THR A 10 -10.06 12.44 -6.73
C THR A 10 -8.77 11.63 -6.92
N ARG A 11 -8.78 10.70 -7.89
CA ARG A 11 -7.56 9.97 -8.26
C ARG A 11 -6.43 10.92 -8.68
N LYS A 12 -6.76 12.00 -9.39
CA LYS A 12 -5.79 13.01 -9.83
C LYS A 12 -5.16 13.72 -8.64
N GLU A 13 -5.94 14.14 -7.65
CA GLU A 13 -5.43 14.76 -6.41
C GLU A 13 -4.55 13.78 -5.63
N PHE A 14 -4.96 12.52 -5.52
CA PHE A 14 -4.17 11.47 -4.89
C PHE A 14 -2.80 11.29 -5.56
N GLU A 15 -2.78 11.11 -6.88
CA GLU A 15 -1.55 10.88 -7.66
C GLU A 15 -0.64 12.12 -7.62
N PHE A 16 -1.22 13.33 -7.74
CA PHE A 16 -0.49 14.58 -7.60
C PHE A 16 0.21 14.70 -6.24
N HIS A 17 -0.51 14.43 -5.14
CA HIS A 17 0.08 14.47 -3.81
C HIS A 17 1.12 13.37 -3.58
N ARG A 18 0.93 12.18 -4.16
CA ARG A 18 1.88 11.08 -4.07
C ARG A 18 3.21 11.40 -4.76
N GLU A 19 3.15 12.03 -5.93
CA GLU A 19 4.33 12.33 -6.75
C GLU A 19 5.13 13.52 -6.22
N ASN A 20 4.45 14.50 -5.61
CA ASN A 20 5.08 15.71 -5.07
C ASN A 20 5.52 15.58 -3.59
N GLY A 21 5.49 14.37 -3.02
CA GLY A 21 6.12 14.04 -1.73
C GLY A 21 5.17 13.84 -0.54
N GLU A 22 5.67 13.14 0.48
CA GLU A 22 4.98 12.77 1.73
C GLU A 22 4.93 13.95 2.73
N GLY A 23 4.22 15.02 2.37
CA GLY A 23 3.98 16.13 3.30
C GLY A 23 2.90 15.82 4.33
N ASN A 24 2.94 16.49 5.48
CA ASN A 24 1.88 16.43 6.51
C ASN A 24 0.53 16.86 5.94
N LEU A 25 -0.54 16.16 6.33
CA LEU A 25 -1.91 16.48 5.98
C LEU A 25 -2.41 17.67 6.81
N LEU A 26 -2.06 18.87 6.36
CA LEU A 26 -2.30 20.13 7.06
C LEU A 26 -3.62 20.80 6.70
N HIS A 27 -4.14 20.52 5.51
CA HIS A 27 -5.21 21.30 4.90
C HIS A 27 -6.12 20.41 4.05
N ALA A 28 -7.42 20.66 4.13
CA ALA A 28 -8.40 20.16 3.17
C ALA A 28 -9.42 21.27 2.86
N ALA A 29 -10.06 21.14 1.70
CA ALA A 29 -10.99 22.12 1.17
C ALA A 29 -12.24 21.43 0.62
N SER A 30 -13.41 22.05 0.79
CA SER A 30 -14.69 21.52 0.34
C SER A 30 -15.75 22.62 0.26
N ASN A 31 -16.83 22.38 -0.48
CA ASN A 31 -18.02 23.25 -0.49
C ASN A 31 -19.10 22.81 0.52
N GLN A 32 -18.73 21.94 1.47
CA GLN A 32 -19.67 21.24 2.34
C GLN A 32 -19.32 21.29 3.83
N PHE A 33 -18.15 21.79 4.26
CA PHE A 33 -17.77 21.69 5.68
C PHE A 33 -18.69 22.53 6.57
N SER A 34 -18.96 23.78 6.18
CA SER A 34 -19.89 24.66 6.89
C SER A 34 -21.31 24.12 6.82
N LYS A 35 -21.74 23.57 5.67
CA LYS A 35 -23.07 22.95 5.50
C LYS A 35 -23.27 21.70 6.36
N ARG A 36 -22.19 21.00 6.70
CA ARG A 36 -22.18 19.85 7.63
C ARG A 36 -22.05 20.30 9.09
N GLY A 37 -21.95 21.61 9.34
CA GLY A 37 -21.82 22.19 10.66
C GLY A 37 -20.54 21.77 11.38
N MET A 38 -19.46 21.50 10.65
CA MET A 38 -18.18 21.08 11.24
C MET A 38 -17.59 22.17 12.11
N CYS A 39 -16.88 21.78 13.17
CA CYS A 39 -16.23 22.71 14.08
C CYS A 39 -14.84 22.19 14.55
N PRO A 40 -14.02 23.05 15.17
CA PRO A 40 -12.77 22.61 15.78
C PRO A 40 -12.98 21.44 16.74
N GLY A 41 -12.10 20.44 16.65
CA GLY A 41 -12.19 19.17 17.38
C GLY A 41 -12.81 18.03 16.57
N ASP A 42 -13.66 18.31 15.58
CA ASP A 42 -14.14 17.28 14.65
C ASP A 42 -12.98 16.69 13.82
N LYS A 43 -13.16 15.46 13.34
CA LYS A 43 -12.16 14.74 12.53
C LYS A 43 -12.65 14.57 11.10
N VAL A 44 -11.75 14.74 10.13
CA VAL A 44 -12.03 14.50 8.71
C VAL A 44 -10.98 13.54 8.15
N PHE A 45 -11.42 12.31 7.88
CA PHE A 45 -10.64 11.29 7.19
C PHE A 45 -10.58 11.63 5.70
N ILE A 46 -9.36 11.73 5.18
CA ILE A 46 -9.11 11.96 3.76
C ILE A 46 -8.86 10.61 3.11
N ALA A 47 -9.67 10.29 2.11
CA ALA A 47 -9.61 9.01 1.41
C ALA A 47 -9.69 9.21 -0.11
N SER A 48 -9.36 8.17 -0.88
CA SER A 48 -9.58 8.12 -2.32
C SER A 48 -10.12 6.75 -2.71
N CYS A 49 -11.14 6.70 -3.57
CA CYS A 49 -11.76 5.45 -4.00
C CYS A 49 -11.60 5.26 -5.51
N PHE A 50 -10.76 4.31 -5.93
CA PHE A 50 -10.52 3.99 -7.33
C PHE A 50 -9.97 2.56 -7.49
N LEU A 51 -10.14 1.96 -8.67
CA LEU A 51 -9.74 0.57 -8.96
C LEU A 51 -10.32 -0.43 -7.93
N GLY A 52 -11.59 -0.23 -7.54
CA GLY A 52 -12.28 -1.08 -6.57
C GLY A 52 -11.64 -1.08 -5.19
N ARG A 53 -10.93 -0.03 -4.77
CA ARG A 53 -10.31 0.05 -3.44
C ARG A 53 -10.50 1.43 -2.83
N LEU A 54 -10.90 1.46 -1.56
CA LEU A 54 -10.84 2.66 -0.73
C LEU A 54 -9.45 2.76 -0.12
N ARG A 55 -8.75 3.87 -0.38
CA ARG A 55 -7.43 4.19 0.16
C ARG A 55 -7.58 5.29 1.19
N LEU A 56 -6.99 5.10 2.37
CA LEU A 56 -7.08 6.04 3.47
C LEU A 56 -5.77 6.81 3.59
N LEU A 57 -5.79 8.12 3.33
CA LEU A 57 -4.57 8.94 3.29
C LEU A 57 -4.18 9.45 4.67
N GLY A 58 -5.15 9.75 5.53
CA GLY A 58 -4.89 10.37 6.82
C GLY A 58 -6.15 10.91 7.44
N VAL A 59 -5.98 11.60 8.57
CA VAL A 59 -7.05 12.29 9.27
C VAL A 59 -6.60 13.69 9.63
N ILE A 60 -7.48 14.67 9.42
CA ILE A 60 -7.35 16.03 9.93
C ILE A 60 -8.23 16.12 11.17
N GLN A 61 -7.64 16.33 12.34
CA GLN A 61 -8.39 16.89 13.46
C GLN A 61 -8.44 18.41 13.26
N ILE A 62 -9.64 18.97 13.14
CA ILE A 62 -9.84 20.37 12.82
C ILE A 62 -9.31 21.20 13.98
N TRP A 63 -8.25 21.96 13.73
CA TRP A 63 -7.74 22.98 14.65
C TRP A 63 -8.37 24.33 14.34
N LYS A 64 -8.45 24.70 13.06
CA LYS A 64 -9.13 25.91 12.58
C LYS A 64 -10.05 25.60 11.39
N GLY A 65 -11.18 26.29 11.36
CA GLY A 65 -12.16 26.25 10.30
C GLY A 65 -13.49 25.57 10.68
N PRO A 66 -14.46 25.52 9.75
CA PRO A 66 -14.40 26.00 8.35
C PRO A 66 -14.00 27.47 8.19
N LEU A 67 -13.08 27.75 7.27
CA LEU A 67 -12.56 29.08 6.94
C LEU A 67 -12.91 29.44 5.50
N SER A 68 -13.14 30.72 5.23
CA SER A 68 -13.17 31.25 3.86
C SER A 68 -11.80 31.16 3.16
N PRO A 69 -11.74 31.28 1.82
CA PRO A 69 -10.47 31.31 1.10
C PRO A 69 -9.50 32.40 1.56
N GLY A 70 -10.02 33.56 1.99
CA GLY A 70 -9.22 34.67 2.51
C GLY A 70 -8.54 34.33 3.83
N GLU A 71 -9.31 33.87 4.81
CA GLU A 71 -8.79 33.46 6.13
C GLU A 71 -7.83 32.27 6.01
N ALA A 72 -8.11 31.34 5.10
CA ALA A 72 -7.22 30.22 4.81
C ALA A 72 -5.91 30.68 4.15
N ALA A 73 -5.94 31.68 3.26
CA ALA A 73 -4.75 32.24 2.65
C ALA A 73 -3.83 32.88 3.70
N GLU A 74 -4.40 33.68 4.62
CA GLU A 74 -3.65 34.31 5.72
C GLU A 74 -2.91 33.29 6.59
N LEU A 75 -3.54 32.15 6.87
CA LEU A 75 -2.98 31.13 7.75
C LEU A 75 -2.04 30.15 7.04
N THR A 76 -2.21 29.93 5.73
CA THR A 76 -1.40 28.98 4.96
C THR A 76 -0.29 29.63 4.15
N GLY A 77 -0.34 30.95 3.96
CA GLY A 77 0.54 31.70 3.05
C GLY A 77 0.27 31.43 1.56
N LYS A 78 -0.78 30.66 1.22
CA LYS A 78 -1.14 30.38 -0.18
C LYS A 78 -1.89 31.56 -0.79
N PRO A 79 -1.73 31.82 -2.10
CA PRO A 79 -2.55 32.79 -2.81
C PRO A 79 -4.05 32.46 -2.72
N VAL A 80 -4.90 33.46 -2.46
CA VAL A 80 -6.37 33.29 -2.37
C VAL A 80 -6.95 32.62 -3.63
N LYS A 81 -6.43 32.95 -4.81
CA LYS A 81 -6.84 32.35 -6.09
C LYS A 81 -6.64 30.82 -6.17
N ASP A 82 -5.71 30.27 -5.39
CA ASP A 82 -5.43 28.83 -5.35
C ASP A 82 -6.37 28.10 -4.36
N LEU A 83 -7.11 28.88 -3.55
CA LEU A 83 -8.04 28.41 -2.53
C LEU A 83 -9.51 28.63 -2.95
N SER A 84 -9.78 29.62 -3.80
CA SER A 84 -11.13 30.06 -4.19
C SER A 84 -11.98 29.03 -4.94
N TRP A 85 -11.44 27.87 -5.29
CA TRP A 85 -12.22 26.78 -5.88
C TRP A 85 -13.17 26.11 -4.88
N ALA A 86 -12.92 26.29 -3.58
CA ALA A 86 -13.77 25.81 -2.48
C ALA A 86 -14.21 26.97 -1.59
N ALA A 87 -15.40 26.84 -1.01
CA ALA A 87 -15.94 27.82 -0.05
C ALA A 87 -15.35 27.64 1.36
N ASP A 88 -15.08 26.39 1.75
CA ASP A 88 -14.66 26.05 3.10
C ASP A 88 -13.27 25.39 3.11
N HIS A 89 -12.44 25.81 4.05
CA HIS A 89 -11.14 25.22 4.33
C HIS A 89 -11.02 24.84 5.80
N ILE A 90 -10.40 23.69 6.06
CA ILE A 90 -10.06 23.24 7.41
C ILE A 90 -8.56 23.03 7.51
N LEU A 91 -8.01 23.30 8.70
CA LEU A 91 -6.59 23.18 8.99
C LEU A 91 -6.36 22.28 10.19
N ALA A 92 -5.36 21.41 10.09
CA ALA A 92 -4.79 20.71 11.23
C ALA A 92 -3.78 21.60 11.96
N HIS A 93 -3.51 21.30 13.24
CA HIS A 93 -2.42 21.96 13.95
C HIS A 93 -1.06 21.51 13.34
N PRO A 94 -0.14 22.44 12.97
CA PRO A 94 1.10 22.07 12.27
C PRO A 94 1.96 21.03 12.98
N GLN A 95 2.00 21.07 14.32
CA GLN A 95 2.76 20.13 15.15
C GLN A 95 2.06 18.78 15.37
N GLN A 96 0.76 18.67 15.04
CA GLN A 96 -0.04 17.44 15.23
C GLN A 96 -0.43 16.79 13.90
N ALA A 97 -0.21 17.47 12.79
CA ALA A 97 -0.57 16.98 11.46
C ALA A 97 0.25 15.74 11.11
N GLN A 98 -0.45 14.67 10.71
CA GLN A 98 0.17 13.40 10.37
C GLN A 98 0.60 13.37 8.90
N GLY A 99 1.63 12.58 8.59
CA GLY A 99 2.03 12.30 7.21
C GLY A 99 0.93 11.61 6.41
N LYS A 100 0.83 11.92 5.11
CA LYS A 100 -0.10 11.22 4.21
C LYS A 100 0.39 9.81 3.93
N ARG A 101 -0.55 8.86 3.86
CA ARG A 101 -0.31 7.47 3.44
C ARG A 101 -0.87 7.20 2.05
N PHE A 102 -0.02 6.76 1.14
CA PHE A 102 -0.44 6.41 -0.23
C PHE A 102 -0.51 4.90 -0.46
N ASP A 103 -0.13 4.12 0.55
CA ASP A 103 -0.06 2.66 0.54
C ASP A 103 -1.25 2.01 1.27
N LEU A 104 -1.95 2.74 2.15
CA LEU A 104 -3.00 2.21 2.99
C LEU A 104 -4.31 1.99 2.22
N GLN A 105 -4.62 0.73 1.95
CA GLN A 105 -5.93 0.29 1.50
C GLN A 105 -6.76 -0.13 2.71
N VAL A 106 -8.02 0.32 2.77
CA VAL A 106 -8.97 -0.12 3.80
C VAL A 106 -9.30 -1.60 3.52
N PRO A 107 -9.05 -2.52 4.47
CA PRO A 107 -9.33 -3.94 4.29
C PRO A 107 -10.82 -4.21 4.04
N GLU A 108 -11.12 -5.28 3.31
CA GLU A 108 -12.50 -5.68 2.99
C GLU A 108 -13.35 -5.90 4.25
N GLN A 109 -12.81 -6.60 5.25
CA GLN A 109 -13.45 -6.78 6.55
C GLN A 109 -13.83 -5.44 7.23
N ALA A 110 -12.97 -4.43 7.12
CA ALA A 110 -13.26 -3.10 7.67
C ALA A 110 -14.35 -2.37 6.86
N LEU A 111 -14.46 -2.65 5.55
CA LEU A 111 -15.52 -2.13 4.69
C LEU A 111 -16.87 -2.82 4.94
N GLU A 112 -16.89 -4.11 5.26
CA GLU A 112 -18.11 -4.86 5.63
C GLU A 112 -18.75 -4.31 6.91
N GLU A 113 -17.92 -3.93 7.88
CA GLU A 113 -18.36 -3.31 9.13
C GLU A 113 -18.56 -1.79 9.05
N PHE A 114 -18.19 -1.17 7.92
CA PHE A 114 -18.26 0.28 7.74
C PHE A 114 -19.70 0.77 7.79
N ARG A 115 -19.95 1.79 8.61
CA ARG A 115 -21.25 2.45 8.72
C ARG A 115 -21.09 3.97 8.77
N PHE A 116 -21.91 4.67 7.99
CA PHE A 116 -22.13 6.10 8.16
C PHE A 116 -22.88 6.38 9.46
N ALA A 117 -22.91 7.64 9.91
CA ALA A 117 -23.66 8.03 11.11
C ALA A 117 -25.17 7.72 10.99
N THR A 118 -25.68 7.64 9.75
CA THR A 118 -27.07 7.22 9.44
C THR A 118 -27.32 5.72 9.63
N GLY A 119 -26.28 4.91 9.89
CA GLY A 119 -26.36 3.45 9.94
C GLY A 119 -26.29 2.77 8.57
N GLU A 120 -26.24 3.53 7.48
CA GLU A 120 -26.07 2.99 6.12
C GLU A 120 -24.68 2.38 5.93
N ALA A 121 -24.63 1.23 5.24
CA ALA A 121 -23.39 0.61 4.76
C ALA A 121 -22.97 1.17 3.40
N PRO A 122 -21.67 1.10 3.03
CA PRO A 122 -21.26 1.48 1.70
C PRO A 122 -21.79 0.51 0.64
N LYS A 123 -22.09 1.03 -0.56
CA LYS A 123 -22.47 0.18 -1.70
C LYS A 123 -21.22 -0.37 -2.37
N PHE A 124 -21.33 -1.57 -2.91
CA PHE A 124 -20.28 -2.25 -3.67
C PHE A 124 -20.71 -2.39 -5.12
N MET A 125 -19.74 -2.36 -6.03
CA MET A 125 -20.03 -2.62 -7.44
C MET A 125 -20.36 -4.11 -7.64
N ASN A 126 -21.34 -4.42 -8.49
CA ASN A 126 -21.74 -5.81 -8.77
C ASN A 126 -20.56 -6.63 -9.34
N ASN A 127 -20.54 -7.96 -9.07
CA ASN A 127 -19.53 -8.95 -9.49
C ASN A 127 -18.09 -8.67 -9.02
N HIS A 128 -17.74 -9.14 -7.81
CA HIS A 128 -16.37 -9.04 -7.22
C HIS A 128 -15.78 -7.63 -7.18
N GLY A 129 -16.63 -6.60 -7.31
CA GLY A 129 -16.23 -5.20 -7.33
C GLY A 129 -16.08 -4.66 -5.91
N GLY A 130 -15.00 -3.91 -5.68
CA GLY A 130 -14.85 -3.19 -4.43
C GLY A 130 -15.85 -2.04 -4.26
N PRO A 131 -15.64 -1.17 -3.27
CA PRO A 131 -16.65 -0.22 -2.88
C PRO A 131 -16.92 0.81 -3.99
N ASP A 132 -18.19 1.13 -4.22
CA ASP A 132 -18.63 2.10 -5.21
C ASP A 132 -18.19 3.51 -4.74
N PRO A 133 -17.34 4.23 -5.50
CA PRO A 133 -16.92 5.59 -5.18
C PRO A 133 -18.09 6.56 -4.97
N GLN A 134 -19.25 6.30 -5.60
CA GLN A 134 -20.47 7.11 -5.41
C GLN A 134 -20.91 7.17 -3.96
N THR A 135 -20.69 6.09 -3.20
CA THR A 135 -21.12 6.00 -1.81
C THR A 135 -20.46 7.07 -0.93
N PHE A 136 -19.21 7.41 -1.21
CA PHE A 136 -18.45 8.38 -0.42
C PHE A 136 -18.40 9.76 -1.08
N ARG A 137 -19.22 10.02 -2.10
CA ARG A 137 -19.31 11.37 -2.69
C ARG A 137 -19.77 12.38 -1.65
N GLY A 138 -19.17 13.57 -1.71
CA GLY A 138 -19.36 14.63 -0.73
C GLY A 138 -18.61 14.37 0.57
N VAL A 139 -18.98 15.12 1.60
CA VAL A 139 -18.43 14.94 2.95
C VAL A 139 -19.48 14.21 3.79
N ARG A 140 -19.16 13.01 4.29
CA ARG A 140 -20.12 12.10 4.95
C ARG A 140 -19.74 11.89 6.41
N GLU A 141 -20.71 11.97 7.32
CA GLU A 141 -20.47 11.66 8.73
C GLU A 141 -20.39 10.14 8.94
N LEU A 142 -19.44 9.72 9.76
CA LEU A 142 -19.14 8.33 10.08
C LEU A 142 -19.77 7.94 11.41
N SER A 143 -20.16 6.67 11.54
CA SER A 143 -20.41 6.10 12.87
C SER A 143 -19.14 6.11 13.71
N GLU A 144 -19.29 6.20 15.03
CA GLU A 144 -18.15 6.17 15.94
C GLU A 144 -17.31 4.90 15.78
N LYS A 145 -17.95 3.73 15.64
CA LYS A 145 -17.26 2.45 15.40
C LYS A 145 -16.39 2.49 14.14
N THR A 146 -16.89 3.10 13.07
CA THR A 146 -16.14 3.22 11.81
C THR A 146 -14.98 4.18 11.96
N ALA A 147 -15.19 5.35 12.59
CA ALA A 147 -14.12 6.31 12.84
C ALA A 147 -12.98 5.69 13.67
N GLN A 148 -13.30 4.95 14.75
CA GLN A 148 -12.32 4.23 15.55
C GLN A 148 -11.56 3.17 14.73
N ALA A 149 -12.24 2.44 13.84
CA ALA A 149 -11.59 1.46 12.97
C ALA A 149 -10.61 2.12 11.99
N LEU A 150 -11.00 3.23 11.36
CA LEU A 150 -10.12 3.99 10.45
C LEU A 150 -8.92 4.61 11.19
N GLU A 151 -9.13 5.14 12.41
CA GLU A 151 -8.04 5.60 13.26
C GLU A 151 -7.08 4.46 13.60
N ARG A 152 -7.59 3.29 13.97
CA ARG A 152 -6.72 2.12 14.20
C ARG A 152 -5.94 1.77 12.95
N LEU A 153 -6.52 1.85 11.74
CA LEU A 153 -5.78 1.60 10.50
C LEU A 153 -4.67 2.63 10.23
N LEU A 154 -4.87 3.89 10.62
CA LEU A 154 -3.86 4.95 10.48
C LEU A 154 -2.72 4.79 11.50
N HIS A 155 -3.05 4.50 12.75
CA HIS A 155 -2.08 4.34 13.85
C HIS A 155 -1.42 2.97 13.85
N ASN A 156 -2.11 1.96 13.32
CA ASN A 156 -1.49 0.72 12.92
C ASN A 156 -0.55 1.09 11.78
N LYS A 157 0.68 1.41 12.17
CA LYS A 157 1.85 1.05 11.39
C LYS A 157 1.72 -0.45 11.15
N MET A 158 0.90 -0.84 10.17
CA MET A 158 1.29 -1.84 9.20
C MET A 158 2.70 -1.38 8.85
N GLN A 159 3.66 -1.96 9.56
CA GLN A 159 5.05 -1.76 9.29
C GLN A 159 5.14 -2.16 7.82
N VAL A 160 5.26 -1.20 6.92
CA VAL A 160 6.26 -1.36 5.88
C VAL A 160 7.53 -1.44 6.69
N LYS A 161 7.79 -2.62 7.24
CA LYS A 161 9.07 -2.95 7.82
C LYS A 161 9.97 -2.71 6.63
N GLU A 162 10.87 -1.74 6.75
CA GLU A 162 11.93 -1.54 5.77
C GLU A 162 12.36 -2.94 5.33
N PRO A 163 12.20 -3.25 4.04
CA PRO A 163 12.22 -4.63 3.60
C PRO A 163 13.53 -5.24 4.09
N GLU A 164 13.39 -6.30 4.88
CA GLU A 164 14.49 -6.76 5.73
C GLU A 164 15.75 -6.97 4.89
N LYS A 165 16.90 -6.42 5.32
CA LYS A 165 18.19 -6.62 4.66
C LYS A 165 18.48 -8.13 4.63
N ARG A 166 18.20 -8.78 3.49
CA ARG A 166 18.34 -10.23 3.26
C ARG A 166 18.83 -10.49 1.85
N ARG A 167 19.36 -11.69 1.62
CA ARG A 167 19.68 -12.16 0.27
C ARG A 167 18.41 -12.35 -0.55
N ALA A 168 18.53 -12.12 -1.85
CA ALA A 168 17.58 -12.55 -2.85
C ALA A 168 18.24 -13.61 -3.74
N LEU A 169 17.47 -14.62 -4.13
CA LEU A 169 17.84 -15.61 -5.12
C LEU A 169 17.13 -15.28 -6.44
N SER A 170 17.90 -15.12 -7.50
CA SER A 170 17.41 -14.88 -8.86
C SER A 170 16.92 -16.18 -9.51
N ILE A 171 15.63 -16.22 -9.83
CA ILE A 171 14.93 -17.37 -10.43
C ILE A 171 14.16 -16.88 -11.65
N ARG A 172 14.23 -17.61 -12.77
CA ARG A 172 13.45 -17.28 -13.97
C ARG A 172 12.01 -17.71 -13.81
N GLN A 173 11.08 -16.96 -14.40
CA GLN A 173 9.72 -17.46 -14.58
C GLN A 173 9.70 -18.61 -15.60
N PRO A 174 8.84 -19.63 -15.39
CA PRO A 174 7.75 -19.71 -14.41
C PRO A 174 8.15 -20.31 -13.05
N TYR A 175 9.40 -20.74 -12.90
CA TYR A 175 9.85 -21.47 -11.70
C TYR A 175 9.77 -20.64 -10.41
N ALA A 176 9.91 -19.33 -10.49
CA ALA A 176 9.72 -18.45 -9.33
C ALA A 176 8.28 -18.54 -8.80
N GLU A 177 7.30 -18.58 -9.70
CA GLU A 177 5.89 -18.78 -9.36
C GLU A 177 5.65 -20.18 -8.79
N ARG A 178 6.20 -21.23 -9.41
CA ARG A 178 6.11 -22.62 -8.92
C ARG A 178 6.67 -22.79 -7.50
N ILE A 179 7.73 -22.06 -7.14
CA ILE A 179 8.26 -22.04 -5.76
C ILE A 179 7.22 -21.43 -4.82
N LEU A 180 6.62 -20.30 -5.20
CA LEU A 180 5.66 -19.58 -4.36
C LEU A 180 4.30 -20.30 -4.24
N LEU A 181 3.93 -21.12 -5.22
CA LEU A 181 2.81 -22.06 -5.14
C LEU A 181 3.15 -23.29 -4.27
N GLY A 182 4.43 -23.51 -3.92
CA GLY A 182 4.88 -24.66 -3.14
C GLY A 182 5.00 -25.96 -3.93
N GLU A 183 4.86 -25.89 -5.25
CA GLU A 183 4.94 -27.02 -6.17
C GLU A 183 6.41 -27.37 -6.48
N LYS A 184 7.25 -26.34 -6.71
CA LYS A 184 8.69 -26.51 -6.86
C LYS A 184 9.38 -26.42 -5.49
N LYS A 185 9.65 -27.59 -4.90
CA LYS A 185 10.30 -27.72 -3.59
C LYS A 185 11.82 -27.85 -3.65
N ILE A 186 12.39 -28.07 -4.83
CA ILE A 186 13.83 -28.24 -5.04
C ILE A 186 14.28 -27.25 -6.10
N GLU A 187 15.30 -26.46 -5.81
CA GLU A 187 16.02 -25.64 -6.78
C GLU A 187 17.33 -26.33 -7.20
N TYR A 188 17.55 -26.45 -8.50
CA TYR A 188 18.73 -27.12 -9.05
C TYR A 188 19.78 -26.09 -9.47
N ARG A 189 21.03 -26.27 -9.05
CA ARG A 189 22.17 -25.39 -9.39
C ARG A 189 23.43 -26.19 -9.67
N SER A 190 24.33 -25.66 -10.50
CA SER A 190 25.65 -26.27 -10.77
C SER A 190 26.63 -26.13 -9.61
N TRP A 191 26.28 -25.37 -8.58
CA TRP A 191 27.13 -25.14 -7.41
C TRP A 191 26.39 -25.43 -6.10
N PRO A 192 27.10 -25.87 -5.06
CA PRO A 192 26.52 -26.07 -3.74
C PRO A 192 26.24 -24.74 -3.04
N THR A 193 25.40 -24.77 -2.01
CA THR A 193 25.25 -23.65 -1.07
C THR A 193 25.29 -24.12 0.37
N VAL A 194 25.98 -23.36 1.21
CA VAL A 194 25.97 -23.54 2.67
C VAL A 194 24.90 -22.70 3.37
N ILE A 195 24.19 -21.86 2.61
CA ILE A 195 23.16 -20.96 3.15
C ILE A 195 21.96 -21.79 3.63
N ARG A 196 21.50 -21.50 4.84
CA ARG A 196 20.33 -22.11 5.49
C ARG A 196 19.42 -21.04 6.11
N GLU A 197 18.92 -20.15 5.27
CA GLU A 197 18.19 -18.95 5.69
C GLU A 197 16.97 -18.68 4.81
N ARG A 198 16.10 -17.76 5.26
CA ARG A 198 15.04 -17.20 4.43
C ARG A 198 15.59 -16.15 3.48
N VAL A 199 15.40 -16.38 2.18
CA VAL A 199 15.83 -15.49 1.10
C VAL A 199 14.63 -14.98 0.32
N TYR A 200 14.73 -13.78 -0.26
CA TYR A 200 13.75 -13.31 -1.22
C TYR A 200 13.85 -14.11 -2.53
N ILE A 201 12.72 -14.26 -3.22
CA ILE A 201 12.65 -14.74 -4.59
C ILE A 201 12.54 -13.55 -5.52
N TYR A 202 13.59 -13.32 -6.31
CA TYR A 202 13.60 -12.35 -7.39
C TYR A 202 13.19 -13.05 -8.69
N ALA A 203 12.06 -12.62 -9.27
CA ALA A 203 11.65 -13.08 -10.59
C ALA A 203 12.50 -12.35 -11.64
N ALA A 204 13.41 -13.08 -12.28
CA ALA A 204 14.36 -12.50 -13.24
C ALA A 204 13.65 -11.83 -14.43
N LYS A 205 14.26 -10.76 -14.97
CA LYS A 205 13.74 -10.04 -16.15
C LYS A 205 13.60 -10.98 -17.37
N THR A 206 14.59 -11.82 -17.57
CA THR A 206 14.58 -12.87 -18.59
C THR A 206 13.72 -14.03 -18.12
N ALA A 207 12.55 -14.18 -18.74
CA ALA A 207 11.78 -15.42 -18.65
C ALA A 207 12.48 -16.53 -19.45
N GLY A 208 12.25 -17.78 -19.08
CA GLY A 208 12.72 -18.89 -19.90
C GLY A 208 12.30 -20.23 -19.32
N LEU A 209 11.61 -21.01 -20.15
CA LEU A 209 11.40 -22.44 -19.91
C LEU A 209 12.72 -23.17 -20.12
N LEU A 210 12.90 -24.27 -19.39
CA LEU A 210 14.02 -25.15 -19.66
C LEU A 210 13.67 -25.98 -20.90
N PRO A 211 14.59 -26.19 -21.84
CA PRO A 211 14.36 -27.08 -22.97
C PRO A 211 13.85 -28.45 -22.50
N GLY A 212 12.81 -28.97 -23.16
CA GLY A 212 12.18 -30.25 -22.79
C GLY A 212 11.33 -30.23 -21.52
N HIS A 213 11.14 -29.08 -20.87
CA HIS A 213 10.33 -28.92 -19.66
C HIS A 213 9.23 -27.88 -19.90
N PRO A 214 8.17 -28.23 -20.65
CA PRO A 214 7.02 -27.35 -20.79
C PRO A 214 6.35 -27.12 -19.43
N ASP A 215 5.75 -25.95 -19.26
CA ASP A 215 5.02 -25.55 -18.05
C ASP A 215 3.70 -24.91 -18.52
N ASP A 216 2.60 -25.13 -17.79
CA ASP A 216 1.28 -24.59 -18.14
C ASP A 216 1.15 -23.07 -17.85
N LEU A 217 2.06 -22.50 -17.06
CA LEU A 217 2.13 -21.08 -16.77
C LEU A 217 2.92 -20.37 -17.88
N ASP A 218 2.31 -19.37 -18.54
CA ASP A 218 3.03 -18.48 -19.45
C ASP A 218 4.01 -17.58 -18.66
N PRO A 219 5.34 -17.77 -18.83
CA PRO A 219 6.34 -16.99 -18.11
C PRO A 219 6.30 -15.49 -18.39
N LEU A 220 5.78 -15.07 -19.55
CA LEU A 220 5.71 -13.67 -19.96
C LEU A 220 4.53 -12.94 -19.31
N SER A 221 3.48 -13.68 -18.93
CA SER A 221 2.31 -13.18 -18.19
C SER A 221 2.59 -12.92 -16.71
N LEU A 222 3.65 -13.51 -16.15
CA LEU A 222 4.00 -13.42 -14.73
C LEU A 222 4.85 -12.18 -14.40
N PRO A 223 4.83 -11.68 -13.15
CA PRO A 223 5.68 -10.59 -12.72
C PRO A 223 7.17 -10.91 -12.92
N ARG A 224 7.92 -9.94 -13.47
CA ARG A 224 9.36 -10.03 -13.74
C ARG A 224 10.08 -8.74 -13.34
N GLY A 225 11.36 -8.84 -13.00
CA GLY A 225 12.17 -7.71 -12.57
C GLY A 225 11.82 -7.17 -11.17
N VAL A 226 11.19 -8.00 -10.32
CA VAL A 226 10.72 -7.62 -8.98
C VAL A 226 10.91 -8.78 -7.99
N LEU A 227 10.92 -8.48 -6.68
CA LEU A 227 10.83 -9.50 -5.63
C LEU A 227 9.38 -9.92 -5.47
N VAL A 228 9.09 -11.20 -5.69
CA VAL A 228 7.71 -11.75 -5.71
C VAL A 228 7.33 -12.47 -4.42
N GLY A 229 8.30 -12.80 -3.58
CA GLY A 229 8.09 -13.51 -2.33
C GLY A 229 9.39 -13.83 -1.62
N SER A 230 9.35 -14.79 -0.71
CA SER A 230 10.51 -15.36 -0.03
C SER A 230 10.33 -16.87 0.19
N VAL A 231 11.44 -17.57 0.42
CA VAL A 231 11.46 -19.00 0.73
C VAL A 231 12.61 -19.30 1.69
N GLU A 232 12.50 -20.35 2.49
CA GLU A 232 13.61 -20.89 3.28
C GLU A 232 14.40 -21.91 2.47
N ILE A 233 15.72 -21.73 2.39
CA ILE A 233 16.62 -22.79 1.95
C ILE A 233 16.95 -23.61 3.19
N VAL A 234 16.55 -24.87 3.23
CA VAL A 234 16.67 -25.72 4.43
C VAL A 234 17.72 -26.81 4.30
N ASP A 235 18.07 -27.19 3.07
CA ASP A 235 19.15 -28.14 2.82
C ASP A 235 19.76 -27.97 1.42
N CYS A 236 20.93 -28.57 1.19
CA CYS A 236 21.60 -28.65 -0.10
C CYS A 236 22.36 -29.98 -0.19
N GLN A 237 21.94 -30.84 -1.10
CA GLN A 237 22.54 -32.16 -1.32
C GLN A 237 23.15 -32.25 -2.72
N LYS A 238 24.18 -33.08 -2.89
CA LYS A 238 24.75 -33.37 -4.20
C LYS A 238 23.89 -34.45 -4.88
N GLY A 239 23.16 -34.08 -5.92
CA GLY A 239 22.45 -35.00 -6.79
C GLY A 239 23.38 -35.60 -7.86
N LYS A 240 22.78 -36.29 -8.84
CA LYS A 240 23.53 -36.96 -9.92
C LYS A 240 24.28 -35.97 -10.82
N GLU A 241 23.61 -34.90 -11.22
CA GLU A 241 24.14 -33.89 -12.16
C GLU A 241 24.19 -32.48 -11.55
N TRP A 242 23.33 -32.21 -10.58
CA TRP A 242 23.13 -30.87 -10.01
C TRP A 242 23.11 -30.94 -8.48
N PHE A 243 23.38 -29.82 -7.84
CA PHE A 243 23.09 -29.65 -6.43
C PHE A 243 21.62 -29.32 -6.23
N GLU A 244 21.00 -29.98 -5.26
CA GLU A 244 19.58 -29.93 -4.99
C GLU A 244 19.34 -29.11 -3.72
N TRP A 245 18.91 -27.86 -3.89
CA TRP A 245 18.63 -26.94 -2.80
C TRP A 245 17.18 -27.13 -2.36
N GLN A 246 16.99 -27.65 -1.16
CA GLN A 246 15.66 -27.92 -0.60
C GLN A 246 15.02 -26.62 -0.12
N LEU A 247 13.80 -26.37 -0.57
CA LEU A 247 13.04 -25.15 -0.33
C LEU A 247 11.82 -25.43 0.55
N ALA A 248 11.60 -24.58 1.54
CA ALA A 248 10.48 -24.69 2.48
C ALA A 248 9.81 -23.34 2.75
N LYS A 249 8.57 -23.40 3.24
CA LYS A 249 7.79 -22.26 3.74
C LYS A 249 7.80 -21.05 2.78
N PRO A 250 7.34 -21.21 1.52
CA PRO A 250 7.19 -20.09 0.61
C PRO A 250 6.22 -19.06 1.20
N ALA A 251 6.54 -17.78 1.03
CA ALA A 251 5.70 -16.67 1.46
C ALA A 251 5.64 -15.62 0.34
N ARG A 252 4.44 -15.38 -0.19
CA ARG A 252 4.21 -14.44 -1.29
C ARG A 252 4.21 -12.99 -0.81
N LEU A 253 4.81 -12.09 -1.60
CA LEU A 253 4.68 -10.65 -1.41
C LEU A 253 3.52 -10.14 -2.27
N SER A 254 2.59 -9.43 -1.65
CA SER A 254 1.47 -8.76 -2.33
C SER A 254 1.31 -7.34 -1.77
N PRO A 255 1.69 -6.29 -2.52
CA PRO A 255 2.26 -6.34 -3.87
C PRO A 255 3.72 -6.83 -3.91
N PRO A 256 4.25 -7.23 -5.09
CA PRO A 256 5.68 -7.46 -5.28
C PRO A 256 6.53 -6.22 -4.94
N LEU A 257 7.74 -6.43 -4.42
CA LEU A 257 8.64 -5.35 -4.02
C LEU A 257 9.64 -4.98 -5.13
N ARG A 258 9.89 -3.67 -5.27
CA ARG A 258 10.93 -3.11 -6.13
C ARG A 258 12.17 -2.77 -5.29
N PHE A 259 13.32 -2.79 -5.95
CA PHE A 259 14.61 -2.45 -5.35
C PHE A 259 15.48 -1.71 -6.38
N ARG A 260 16.50 -0.99 -5.91
CA ARG A 260 17.40 -0.19 -6.77
C ARG A 260 18.69 -0.92 -7.15
N ALA A 261 19.14 -1.88 -6.35
CA ALA A 261 20.37 -2.61 -6.60
C ALA A 261 20.35 -3.35 -7.95
N PHE A 262 21.51 -3.55 -8.57
CA PHE A 262 21.62 -4.36 -9.78
C PHE A 262 21.51 -5.85 -9.44
N PRO A 263 20.52 -6.59 -9.98
CA PRO A 263 20.35 -8.00 -9.67
C PRO A 263 21.47 -8.85 -10.30
N GLN A 264 21.96 -9.85 -9.58
CA GLN A 264 22.97 -10.80 -10.08
C GLN A 264 22.34 -12.16 -10.39
N ALA A 265 23.02 -12.94 -11.25
CA ALA A 265 22.70 -14.35 -11.42
C ALA A 265 23.06 -15.10 -10.13
N GLY A 266 22.09 -15.75 -9.48
CA GLY A 266 22.27 -16.37 -8.17
C GLY A 266 21.88 -15.43 -7.03
N PHE A 267 22.72 -15.32 -5.99
CA PHE A 267 22.44 -14.52 -4.80
C PHE A 267 22.87 -13.06 -4.97
N PHE A 268 22.07 -12.14 -4.45
CA PHE A 268 22.41 -10.72 -4.33
C PHE A 268 21.68 -10.07 -3.14
N TYR A 269 21.97 -8.80 -2.86
CA TYR A 269 21.40 -8.07 -1.73
C TYR A 269 20.57 -6.86 -2.21
N PRO A 270 19.24 -7.00 -2.37
CA PRO A 270 18.39 -5.92 -2.90
C PRO A 270 18.38 -4.65 -2.03
N PHE A 271 18.61 -4.80 -0.72
CA PHE A 271 18.51 -3.73 0.28
C PHE A 271 19.79 -3.57 1.12
N GLY A 272 20.93 -4.08 0.64
CA GLY A 272 22.19 -4.11 1.40
C GLY A 272 22.36 -5.38 2.25
N ARG A 273 23.55 -5.57 2.80
CA ARG A 273 23.89 -6.76 3.60
C ARG A 273 23.31 -6.63 5.01
N PRO A 274 22.79 -7.72 5.61
CA PRO A 274 22.48 -7.71 7.03
C PRO A 274 23.73 -7.35 7.85
N GLY A 275 23.59 -6.45 8.84
CA GLY A 275 24.68 -6.08 9.75
C GLY A 275 25.74 -5.12 9.18
N GLN A 276 25.49 -4.52 8.01
CA GLN A 276 26.29 -3.42 7.48
C GLN A 276 25.36 -2.22 7.24
N ASP A 277 25.71 -1.08 7.84
CA ASP A 277 25.05 0.20 7.61
C ASP A 277 25.75 0.98 6.49
#